data_AF-A0A6V7IFR1-F1
#
_entry.id   AF-A0A6V7IFR1-F1
#
_cell.length_a   1.000
_cell.length_b   1.000
_cell.length_c   1.000
_cell.angle_alpha   90.00
_cell.angle_beta   90.00
_cell.angle_gamma   90.00
#
_symmetry.space_group_name_H-M   'P 1'
#
loop_
_entity.id
_entity.type
_entity.pdbx_description
1 polymer ?
#
loop_
_entity_poly.entity_id
_entity_poly.type
_entity_poly.pdbx_seq_one_letter_code
_entity_poly.pdbx_strand_id
1 'polypeptide(L)'
;ANMLRAYTTQLTKHHHNLIGSKSSKATSFKALLYSLCLFHSIILERRKYGPLAFNIPYEFSDGDLAICISQLDMFTTESTTIPFE
;
A
#
# COMPACT_ATOMS: atom_id res chain seq x y z
N ALA A 1 -8.73 13.05 -1.51
CA ALA A 1 -7.58 13.43 -2.35
C ALA A 1 -6.29 12.66 -2.05
N ASN A 2 -6.09 12.11 -0.83
CA ASN A 2 -4.82 11.44 -0.48
C ASN A 2 -4.61 10.06 -1.16
N MET A 3 -5.65 9.25 -1.32
CA MET A 3 -5.50 7.86 -1.80
C MET A 3 -4.99 7.77 -3.24
N LEU A 4 -5.66 8.42 -4.20
CA LEU A 4 -5.25 8.39 -5.60
C LEU A 4 -3.83 8.93 -5.79
N ARG A 5 -3.52 10.02 -5.07
CA ARG A 5 -2.18 10.62 -5.06
C ARG A 5 -1.13 9.66 -4.50
N ALA A 6 -1.42 8.98 -3.39
CA ALA A 6 -0.52 8.00 -2.80
C ALA A 6 -0.28 6.84 -3.79
N TYR A 7 -1.35 6.29 -4.37
CA TYR A 7 -1.25 5.21 -5.35
C TYR A 7 -0.42 5.61 -6.57
N THR A 8 -0.71 6.74 -7.21
CA THR A 8 0.04 7.19 -8.39
C THR A 8 1.50 7.49 -8.05
N THR A 9 1.76 8.13 -6.91
CA THR A 9 3.13 8.46 -6.49
C THR A 9 3.95 7.20 -6.28
N GLN A 10 3.41 6.21 -5.57
CA GLN A 10 4.14 4.98 -5.28
C GLN A 10 4.30 4.09 -6.52
N LEU A 11 3.27 4.03 -7.36
CA LEU A 11 3.32 3.31 -8.63
C LEU A 11 4.40 3.90 -9.57
N THR A 12 4.51 5.22 -9.67
CA THR A 12 5.51 5.87 -10.51
C THR A 12 6.92 5.79 -9.93
N LYS A 13 7.10 5.95 -8.61
CA LYS A 13 8.43 5.99 -7.98
C LYS A 13 9.10 4.62 -7.88
N HIS A 14 8.36 3.58 -7.51
CA HIS A 14 8.95 2.28 -7.17
C HIS A 14 8.68 1.20 -8.22
N HIS A 15 7.62 1.34 -9.03
CA HIS A 15 7.10 0.26 -9.87
C HIS A 15 6.68 0.74 -11.26
N HIS A 16 7.42 1.70 -11.86
CA HIS A 16 7.15 2.23 -13.21
C HIS A 16 6.94 1.11 -14.25
N ASN A 17 7.73 0.03 -14.18
CA ASN A 17 7.69 -1.11 -15.10
C ASN A 17 6.35 -1.88 -15.03
N LEU A 18 5.64 -1.80 -13.91
CA LEU A 18 4.36 -2.49 -13.73
C LEU A 18 3.22 -1.78 -14.44
N ILE A 19 3.30 -0.47 -14.72
CA ILE A 19 2.21 0.32 -15.31
C ILE A 19 1.70 -0.32 -16.61
N GLY A 20 2.60 -0.73 -17.50
CA GLY A 20 2.25 -1.40 -18.77
C GLY A 20 2.12 -2.92 -18.70
N SER A 21 2.55 -3.56 -17.62
CA SER A 21 2.53 -5.02 -17.50
C SER A 21 1.11 -5.56 -17.26
N LYS A 22 0.72 -6.56 -18.05
CA LYS A 22 -0.58 -7.27 -17.99
C LYS A 22 -0.44 -8.72 -17.49
N SER A 23 0.68 -9.08 -16.89
CA SER A 23 0.83 -10.43 -16.31
C SER A 23 -0.15 -10.62 -15.13
N SER A 24 -0.59 -11.85 -14.89
CA SER A 24 -1.49 -12.18 -13.76
C SER A 24 -0.90 -11.71 -12.41
N LYS A 25 0.42 -11.89 -12.23
CA LYS A 25 1.14 -11.37 -11.06
C LYS A 25 1.11 -9.84 -10.97
N ALA A 26 1.35 -9.12 -12.08
CA ALA A 26 1.30 -7.67 -12.10
C ALA A 26 -0.11 -7.13 -11.78
N THR A 27 -1.16 -7.78 -12.28
CA THR A 27 -2.55 -7.41 -11.97
C THR A 27 -2.86 -7.62 -10.48
N SER A 28 -2.43 -8.75 -9.92
CA SER A 28 -2.61 -9.05 -8.49
C SER A 28 -1.85 -8.06 -7.60
N PHE A 29 -0.59 -7.75 -7.95
CA PHE A 29 0.21 -6.76 -7.25
C PHE A 29 -0.43 -5.37 -7.28
N LYS A 30 -0.91 -4.91 -8.44
CA LYS A 30 -1.60 -3.61 -8.58
C LYS A 30 -2.84 -3.53 -7.69
N ALA A 31 -3.62 -4.61 -7.61
CA ALA A 31 -4.79 -4.68 -6.74
C ALA A 31 -4.42 -4.61 -5.25
N LEU A 32 -3.38 -5.35 -4.84
CA LEU A 32 -2.87 -5.32 -3.47
C LEU A 32 -2.28 -3.95 -3.10
N LEU A 33 -1.52 -3.33 -3.99
CA LEU A 33 -0.97 -1.98 -3.83
C LEU A 33 -2.09 -0.95 -3.65
N TYR A 34 -3.15 -1.04 -4.46
CA TYR A 34 -4.32 -0.16 -4.34
C TYR A 34 -5.00 -0.32 -2.98
N SER A 35 -5.23 -1.57 -2.54
CA SER A 35 -5.78 -1.87 -1.21
C SER A 35 -4.90 -1.33 -0.09
N LEU A 36 -3.57 -1.46 -0.20
CA LEU A 36 -2.62 -0.93 0.78
C LEU A 36 -2.69 0.60 0.87
N CYS A 37 -2.73 1.31 -0.26
CA CYS A 37 -2.89 2.76 -0.28
C CYS A 37 -4.26 3.20 0.28
N LEU A 38 -5.32 2.41 0.06
CA LEU A 38 -6.63 2.63 0.66
C LEU A 38 -6.57 2.50 2.19
N PHE A 39 -6.00 1.42 2.72
CA PHE A 39 -5.82 1.23 4.16
C PHE A 39 -5.00 2.34 4.80
N HIS A 40 -3.87 2.71 4.19
CA HIS A 40 -3.06 3.82 4.65
C HIS A 40 -3.86 5.13 4.72
N SER A 41 -4.64 5.44 3.68
CA SER A 41 -5.50 6.62 3.66
C SER A 41 -6.58 6.60 4.74
N ILE A 42 -7.22 5.44 4.96
CA ILE A 42 -8.22 5.25 6.03
C ILE A 42 -7.58 5.46 7.40
N ILE A 43 -6.39 4.92 7.63
CA ILE A 43 -5.66 5.07 8.89
C ILE A 43 -5.34 6.55 9.15
N LEU A 44 -4.85 7.28 8.14
CA LEU A 44 -4.58 8.72 8.25
C LEU A 44 -5.85 9.52 8.59
N GLU A 45 -6.98 9.21 7.98
CA GLU A 45 -8.27 9.87 8.29
C GLU A 45 -8.78 9.48 9.69
N ARG A 46 -8.65 8.20 10.08
CA ARG A 46 -9.03 7.73 11.42
C ARG A 46 -8.22 8.43 12.51
N ARG A 47 -6.94 8.73 12.31
CA ARG A 47 -6.12 9.45 13.30
C ARG A 47 -6.72 10.80 13.73
N LYS A 48 -7.54 11.44 12.90
CA LYS A 48 -8.19 12.72 13.22
C LYS A 48 -9.17 12.65 14.39
N TYR A 49 -9.62 11.47 14.78
CA TYR A 49 -10.56 11.26 15.90
C TYR A 49 -9.86 11.04 17.25
N GLY A 50 -8.52 11.18 17.31
CA GLY A 50 -7.77 11.11 18.57
C GLY A 50 -7.96 9.77 19.29
N PRO A 51 -8.21 9.77 20.62
CA PRO A 51 -8.38 8.55 21.41
C PRO A 51 -9.50 7.61 20.92
N LEU A 52 -10.53 8.14 20.25
CA LEU A 52 -11.62 7.33 19.69
C LEU A 52 -11.15 6.44 18.53
N ALA A 53 -10.10 6.86 17.82
CA ALA A 53 -9.52 6.05 16.75
C ALA A 53 -8.42 5.12 17.24
N PHE A 54 -7.52 5.62 18.09
CA PHE A 54 -6.39 4.87 18.63
C PHE A 54 -6.14 5.27 20.08
N ASN A 55 -6.12 4.29 20.99
CA ASN A 55 -5.76 4.52 22.40
C ASN A 55 -4.36 5.14 22.54
N ILE A 56 -3.44 4.75 21.64
CA ILE A 56 -2.10 5.34 21.51
C ILE A 56 -1.91 5.72 20.04
N PRO A 57 -1.74 7.01 19.70
CA PRO A 57 -1.59 7.44 18.32
C PRO A 57 -0.23 6.99 17.77
N TYR A 58 -0.24 6.31 16.63
CA TYR A 58 0.96 6.05 15.84
C TYR A 58 1.06 7.04 14.67
N GLU A 59 2.25 7.55 14.43
CA GLU A 59 2.51 8.51 13.36
C GLU A 59 2.83 7.82 12.04
N PHE A 60 1.81 7.18 11.46
CA PHE A 60 1.92 6.60 10.12
C PHE A 60 2.38 7.66 9.12
N SER A 61 3.54 7.40 8.52
CA SER A 61 4.23 8.26 7.57
C SER A 61 4.28 7.64 6.17
N ASP A 62 4.71 8.43 5.19
CA ASP A 62 4.99 7.93 3.84
C ASP A 62 6.14 6.88 3.83
N GLY A 63 7.03 6.93 4.83
CA GLY A 63 8.11 5.97 5.01
C GLY A 63 7.58 4.58 5.40
N ASP A 64 6.63 4.52 6.32
CA ASP A 64 5.97 3.26 6.71
C ASP A 64 5.27 2.63 5.50
N LEU A 65 4.57 3.46 4.70
CA LEU A 65 3.92 3.00 3.47
C LEU A 65 4.93 2.44 2.46
N ALA A 66 6.08 3.11 2.27
CA ALA A 66 7.13 2.63 1.37
C ALA A 66 7.69 1.28 1.81
N ILE A 67 7.91 1.08 3.12
CA ILE A 67 8.35 -0.20 3.68
C ILE A 67 7.29 -1.28 3.42
N CYS A 68 6.01 -1.02 3.70
CA CYS A 68 4.94 -1.97 3.43
C CYS A 68 4.87 -2.38 1.95
N ILE A 69 5.10 -1.46 1.03
CA ILE A 69 5.14 -1.75 -0.42
C ILE A 69 6.33 -2.63 -0.79
N SER A 70 7.52 -2.34 -0.23
CA SER A 70 8.70 -3.17 -0.45
C SER A 70 8.50 -4.60 0.06
N GLN A 71 7.86 -4.76 1.23
CA GLN A 71 7.50 -6.08 1.76
C GLN A 71 6.48 -6.79 0.86
N LEU A 72 5.47 -6.06 0.38
CA LEU A 72 4.48 -6.60 -0.56
C LEU A 72 5.14 -7.14 -1.84
N ASP A 73 6.13 -6.42 -2.39
CA ASP A 73 6.86 -6.86 -3.59
C ASP A 73 7.67 -8.13 -3.33
N MET A 74 8.36 -8.20 -2.19
CA MET A 74 9.09 -9.39 -1.74
C MET A 74 8.15 -10.61 -1.64
N PHE A 75 7.04 -10.48 -0.90
CA PHE A 75 6.10 -11.59 -0.70
C PHE A 75 5.43 -12.04 -1.99
N THR A 76 5.07 -11.12 -2.89
CA THR A 76 4.43 -11.48 -4.17
C THR A 76 5.40 -12.04 -5.21
N THR A 77 6.70 -11.74 -5.08
CA THR A 77 7.74 -12.31 -5.93
C THR A 77 8.08 -13.73 -5.51
N GLU A 78 8.28 -13.95 -4.21
CA GLU A 78 8.72 -15.24 -3.65
C GLU A 78 7.58 -16.27 -3.56
N SER A 79 6.35 -15.82 -3.33
CA SER A 79 5.22 -16.74 -3.12
C SER A 79 4.58 -17.17 -4.45
N THR A 80 4.15 -18.44 -4.50
CA THR A 80 3.35 -18.96 -5.63
C THR A 80 1.87 -18.57 -5.50
N THR A 81 1.40 -18.42 -4.27
CA THR A 81 0.06 -17.97 -3.87
C THR A 81 0.18 -16.72 -3.01
N ILE A 82 -0.86 -15.89 -2.91
CA ILE A 82 -0.83 -14.69 -2.06
C ILE A 82 -0.95 -15.13 -0.58
N PRO A 83 0.06 -14.88 0.27
CA PRO A 83 0.01 -15.28 1.66
C PRO A 83 -0.75 -14.23 2.48
N PHE A 84 -2.02 -14.48 2.75
CA PHE A 84 -2.85 -13.63 3.61
C PHE A 84 -2.85 -14.05 5.09
N GLU A 85 -2.23 -15.19 5.39
CA GLU A 85 -2.09 -15.76 6.74
C GLU A 85 -0.80 -15.27 7.42
#